data_AF-A0A662D4U1-F1
#
_entry.id   AF-A0A662D4U1-F1
#
_cell.length_a   1.000
_cell.length_b   1.000
_cell.length_c   1.000
_cell.angle_alpha   90.00
_cell.angle_beta   90.00
_cell.angle_gamma   90.00
#
_symmetry.space_group_name_H-M   'P 1'
#
loop_
_entity.id
_entity.type
_entity.pdbx_description
1 polymer ?
#
loop_
_entity_poly.entity_id
_entity_poly.type
_entity_poly.pdbx_seq_one_letter_code
_entity_poly.pdbx_strand_id
1 'polypeptide(L)'
;MNNEATITKMQKMKLYGMLRAFNQSLEAGMMNKFTTDELPGHLIDAKWDERHNRRLEMLIKAAKFHYRTSLDEMDFKLDRGLDKNILQSFSNPRGTKEKRYYY
;
A
#
# COMPACT_ATOMS: atom_id res chain seq x y z
N MET A 1 30.30 -22.93 -18.65
CA MET A 1 29.73 -22.32 -17.42
C MET A 1 28.38 -22.97 -17.18
N ASN A 2 28.11 -23.54 -15.99
CA ASN A 2 26.85 -24.28 -15.77
C ASN A 2 25.72 -23.31 -15.35
N ASN A 3 24.68 -23.19 -16.18
CA ASN A 3 23.51 -22.34 -15.91
C ASN A 3 22.77 -22.77 -14.63
N GLU A 4 22.74 -24.07 -14.33
CA GLU A 4 22.09 -24.61 -13.13
C GLU A 4 22.79 -24.18 -11.84
N ALA A 5 24.12 -24.07 -11.86
CA ALA A 5 24.91 -23.57 -10.74
C ALA A 5 24.59 -22.09 -10.47
N THR A 6 24.40 -21.30 -11.53
CA THR A 6 24.03 -19.89 -11.45
C THR A 6 22.62 -19.71 -10.88
N ILE A 7 21.65 -20.50 -11.37
CA ILE A 7 20.27 -20.54 -10.85
C ILE A 7 20.26 -20.88 -9.37
N THR A 8 20.97 -21.95 -8.97
CA THR A 8 21.06 -22.38 -7.57
C THR A 8 21.66 -21.28 -6.69
N LYS A 9 22.67 -20.57 -7.18
CA LYS A 9 23.30 -19.45 -6.45
C LYS A 9 22.33 -18.27 -6.29
N MET A 10 21.59 -17.91 -7.35
CA MET A 10 20.57 -16.86 -7.30
C MET A 10 19.44 -17.20 -6.32
N GLN A 11 19.02 -18.46 -6.26
CA GLN A 11 18.03 -18.95 -5.29
C GLN A 11 18.56 -18.81 -3.85
N LYS A 12 19.78 -19.28 -3.57
CA LYS A 12 20.42 -19.15 -2.25
C LYS A 12 20.56 -17.69 -1.81
N MET A 13 20.83 -16.78 -2.75
CA MET A 13 20.96 -15.35 -2.50
C MET A 13 19.61 -14.59 -2.48
N LYS A 14 18.48 -15.28 -2.66
CA LYS A 14 17.13 -14.68 -2.73
C LYS A 14 16.99 -13.62 -3.83
N LEU A 15 17.69 -13.80 -4.94
CA LEU A 15 17.66 -12.92 -6.11
C LEU A 15 16.52 -13.29 -7.07
N TYR A 16 15.31 -13.47 -6.54
CA TYR A 16 14.15 -14.00 -7.30
C TYR A 16 13.80 -13.21 -8.57
N GLY A 17 13.86 -11.87 -8.54
CA GLY A 17 13.65 -11.04 -9.73
C GLY A 17 14.68 -11.30 -10.83
N MET A 18 15.96 -11.44 -10.46
CA MET A 18 17.02 -11.82 -11.42
C MET A 18 16.79 -13.23 -11.94
N LEU A 19 16.46 -14.17 -11.06
CA LEU A 19 16.24 -15.56 -11.41
C LEU A 19 15.13 -15.72 -12.45
N ARG A 20 14.03 -14.98 -12.28
CA ARG A 20 12.90 -14.97 -13.23
C ARG A 20 13.33 -14.46 -14.60
N ALA A 21 13.99 -13.29 -14.66
CA ALA A 21 14.47 -12.70 -15.91
C ALA A 21 15.54 -13.58 -16.59
N PHE A 22 16.40 -14.23 -15.80
CA PHE A 22 17.40 -15.16 -16.29
C PHE A 22 16.77 -16.39 -16.93
N ASN A 23 15.79 -17.02 -16.27
CA ASN A 23 15.05 -18.15 -16.84
C ASN A 23 14.27 -17.76 -18.10
N GLN A 24 13.60 -16.61 -18.11
CA GLN A 24 12.91 -16.10 -19.30
C GLN A 24 13.88 -15.90 -20.47
N SER A 25 15.08 -15.38 -20.19
CA SER A 25 16.11 -15.19 -21.22
C SER A 25 16.67 -16.51 -21.75
N LEU A 26 16.73 -17.56 -20.91
CA LEU A 26 17.09 -18.92 -21.31
C LEU A 26 16.00 -19.56 -22.17
N GLU A 27 14.74 -19.51 -21.73
CA GLU A 27 13.59 -20.08 -22.43
C GLU A 27 13.37 -19.42 -23.80
N ALA A 28 13.53 -18.10 -23.88
CA ALA A 28 13.37 -17.35 -25.13
C ALA A 28 14.56 -17.49 -26.09
N GLY A 29 15.63 -18.23 -25.72
CA GLY A 29 16.86 -18.32 -26.52
C GLY A 29 17.56 -16.98 -26.72
N MET A 30 17.25 -15.99 -25.87
CA MET A 30 17.68 -14.59 -26.01
C MET A 30 19.07 -14.33 -25.43
N MET A 31 19.71 -15.32 -24.81
CA MET A 31 21.08 -15.18 -24.32
C MET A 31 22.09 -14.78 -25.41
N ASN A 32 21.80 -15.11 -26.68
CA ASN A 32 22.63 -14.70 -27.83
C ASN A 32 22.24 -13.33 -28.40
N LYS A 33 21.12 -12.74 -27.95
CA LYS A 33 20.63 -11.43 -28.40
C LYS A 33 21.07 -10.29 -27.48
N PHE A 34 21.43 -10.60 -26.23
CA PHE A 34 22.02 -9.62 -25.34
C PHE A 34 23.51 -9.54 -25.56
N THR A 35 24.02 -8.32 -25.71
CA THR A 35 25.45 -8.08 -25.60
C THR A 35 25.89 -8.37 -24.15
N THR A 36 27.14 -8.78 -23.94
CA THR A 36 27.63 -9.28 -22.64
C THR A 36 27.46 -8.26 -21.49
N ASP A 37 27.39 -6.97 -21.82
CA ASP A 37 27.17 -5.83 -20.95
C ASP A 37 25.68 -5.52 -20.67
N GLU A 38 24.78 -5.86 -21.60
CA GLU A 38 23.35 -5.59 -21.49
C GLU A 38 22.63 -6.59 -20.56
N LEU A 39 23.05 -7.86 -20.59
CA LEU A 39 22.41 -8.92 -19.79
C LEU A 39 22.48 -8.64 -18.28
N PRO A 40 23.64 -8.28 -17.69
CA PRO A 40 23.71 -7.93 -16.27
C PRO A 40 22.81 -6.75 -15.90
N GLY A 41 22.73 -5.72 -16.77
CA GLY A 41 21.85 -4.57 -16.56
C GLY A 41 20.38 -5.00 -16.47
N HIS A 42 19.93 -5.78 -17.46
CA HIS A 42 18.56 -6.29 -17.47
C HIS A 42 18.19 -7.13 -16.23
N LEU A 43 19.12 -7.98 -15.76
CA LEU A 43 18.91 -8.77 -14.55
C LEU A 43 18.80 -7.89 -13.30
N ILE A 44 19.65 -6.86 -13.19
CA ILE A 44 19.61 -5.91 -12.06
C ILE A 44 18.31 -5.14 -12.04
N ASP A 45 17.86 -4.64 -13.19
CA ASP A 45 16.60 -3.90 -13.32
C ASP A 45 15.41 -4.77 -12.90
N ALA A 46 15.33 -6.02 -13.40
CA ALA A 46 14.27 -6.95 -13.01
C ALA A 46 14.23 -7.21 -11.49
N LYS A 47 15.37 -7.15 -10.81
CA LYS A 47 15.45 -7.29 -9.35
C LYS A 47 15.07 -6.02 -8.61
N TRP A 48 15.46 -4.88 -9.15
CA TRP A 48 15.08 -3.59 -8.62
C TRP A 48 13.55 -3.41 -8.66
N ASP A 49 12.95 -3.70 -9.81
CA ASP A 49 11.50 -3.63 -10.02
C ASP A 49 10.74 -4.55 -9.09
N GLU A 50 11.20 -5.78 -8.88
CA GLU A 50 10.60 -6.70 -7.91
C GLU A 50 10.58 -6.11 -6.50
N ARG A 51 11.68 -5.48 -6.05
CA ARG A 51 11.77 -4.85 -4.73
C ARG A 51 10.85 -3.63 -4.65
N HIS A 52 10.81 -2.82 -5.71
CA HIS A 52 9.98 -1.63 -5.79
C HIS A 52 8.49 -2.01 -5.74
N ASN A 53 8.06 -2.97 -6.56
CA ASN A 53 6.68 -3.45 -6.61
C ASN A 53 6.24 -4.03 -5.26
N ARG A 54 7.08 -4.85 -4.62
CA ARG A 54 6.76 -5.39 -3.29
C ARG A 54 6.59 -4.28 -2.25
N ARG A 55 7.40 -3.23 -2.31
CA ARG A 55 7.25 -2.06 -1.41
C ARG A 55 5.95 -1.32 -1.69
N LEU A 56 5.64 -1.09 -2.96
CA LEU A 56 4.41 -0.41 -3.38
C LEU A 56 3.16 -1.19 -2.94
N GLU A 57 3.14 -2.51 -3.15
CA GLU A 57 2.06 -3.39 -2.72
C GLU A 57 1.83 -3.33 -1.19
N MET A 58 2.91 -3.32 -0.41
CA MET A 58 2.82 -3.17 1.05
C MET A 58 2.20 -1.81 1.44
N LEU A 59 2.60 -0.72 0.77
CA LEU A 59 2.06 0.61 1.03
C LEU A 59 0.58 0.70 0.65
N ILE A 60 0.20 0.17 -0.52
CA ILE A 60 -1.21 0.12 -0.96
C ILE A 60 -2.04 -0.68 0.04
N LYS A 61 -1.53 -1.83 0.51
CA LYS A 61 -2.21 -2.67 1.49
C LYS A 61 -2.40 -1.92 2.82
N ALA A 62 -1.36 -1.22 3.31
CA ALA A 62 -1.45 -0.40 4.53
C ALA A 62 -2.48 0.75 4.39
N ALA A 63 -2.49 1.46 3.27
CA ALA A 63 -3.44 2.54 3.02
C ALA A 63 -4.89 2.04 2.95
N LYS A 64 -5.13 0.87 2.33
CA LYS A 64 -6.46 0.22 2.29
C LYS A 64 -6.95 -0.16 3.69
N PHE A 65 -6.05 -0.59 4.58
CA PHE A 65 -6.42 -0.85 5.97
C PHE A 65 -6.75 0.42 6.73
N HIS A 66 -5.99 1.51 6.55
CA HIS A 66 -6.31 2.78 7.20
C HIS A 66 -7.72 3.28 6.86
N TYR A 67 -8.13 3.18 5.59
CA TYR A 67 -9.49 3.55 5.18
C TYR A 67 -10.57 2.66 5.83
N ARG A 68 -10.36 1.33 5.85
CA ARG A 68 -11.29 0.40 6.52
C ARG A 68 -11.37 0.66 8.02
N THR A 69 -10.24 0.83 8.70
CA THR A 69 -10.18 1.15 10.13
C THR A 69 -10.87 2.48 10.43
N SER A 70 -10.70 3.51 9.60
CA SER A 70 -11.33 4.82 9.81
C SER A 70 -12.86 4.80 9.71
N LEU A 71 -13.43 3.93 8.87
CA LEU A 71 -14.88 3.75 8.76
C LEU A 71 -15.44 3.00 9.97
N ASP A 72 -14.80 1.90 10.39
CA ASP A 72 -15.25 1.13 11.56
C ASP A 72 -15.10 1.94 12.88
N GLU A 73 -14.05 2.75 13.03
CA GLU A 73 -13.83 3.53 14.25
C GLU A 73 -14.83 4.71 14.41
N MET A 74 -15.49 5.14 13.32
CA MET A 74 -16.54 6.16 13.34
C MET A 74 -17.91 5.62 13.80
N ASP A 75 -18.23 4.34 13.55
CA ASP A 75 -19.55 3.77 13.88
C ASP A 75 -19.71 3.35 15.36
N PHE A 76 -18.62 3.22 16.12
CA PHE A 76 -18.68 2.77 17.53
C PHE A 76 -18.53 3.89 18.59
N LYS A 77 -18.33 5.15 18.19
CA LYS A 77 -18.24 6.29 19.14
C LYS A 77 -19.55 7.07 19.29
N LEU A 78 -20.58 6.78 18.49
CA LEU A 78 -21.87 7.48 18.58
C LEU A 78 -22.83 6.91 19.65
N ASP A 79 -22.50 5.78 20.29
CA ASP A 79 -23.38 5.10 21.26
C ASP A 79 -23.19 5.55 22.72
N ARG A 80 -22.24 6.44 23.01
CA ARG A 80 -22.08 6.98 24.38
C ARG A 80 -22.73 8.35 24.53
N GLY A 81 -24.07 8.35 24.50
CA GLY A 81 -24.86 9.30 25.26
C GLY A 81 -24.78 10.76 24.82
N LEU A 82 -24.80 11.04 23.51
CA LEU A 82 -25.14 12.38 23.03
C LEU A 82 -26.63 12.61 23.23
N ASP A 83 -26.96 13.07 24.44
CA ASP A 83 -28.28 13.47 24.89
C ASP A 83 -28.93 14.37 23.82
N LYS A 84 -29.98 13.86 23.17
CA LYS A 84 -30.71 14.53 22.06
C LYS A 84 -31.14 15.96 22.43
N ASN A 85 -31.23 16.26 23.72
CA ASN A 85 -31.49 17.60 24.27
C ASN A 85 -30.43 18.64 23.90
N ILE A 86 -29.15 18.26 23.79
CA ILE A 86 -28.05 19.19 23.51
C ILE A 86 -28.11 19.65 22.03
N LEU A 87 -28.36 18.72 21.11
CA LEU A 87 -28.50 19.03 19.69
C LEU A 87 -29.75 19.87 19.37
N GLN A 88 -30.84 19.71 20.13
CA GLN A 88 -32.03 20.58 19.99
C GLN A 88 -31.79 22.00 20.52
N SER A 89 -30.96 22.18 21.54
CA SER A 89 -30.62 23.50 22.08
C SER A 89 -29.79 24.33 21.10
N PHE A 90 -28.87 23.70 20.35
CA PHE A 90 -28.05 24.39 19.35
C PHE A 90 -28.79 24.72 18.03
N SER A 91 -29.96 24.12 17.79
CA SER A 91 -30.76 24.34 16.57
C SER A 91 -31.72 25.53 16.68
N ASN A 92 -31.88 26.13 17.86
CA ASN A 92 -32.81 27.24 18.05
C ASN A 92 -32.08 28.59 18.20
N PRO A 93 -32.11 29.50 17.19
CA PRO A 93 -31.47 30.81 17.29
C PRO A 93 -32.28 31.85 18.10
N ARG A 94 -33.36 31.47 18.79
CA ARG A 94 -34.30 32.42 19.42
C ARG A 94 -34.14 32.53 20.93
N GLY A 95 -32.92 32.77 21.39
CA GLY A 95 -32.57 32.91 22.80
C GLY A 95 -32.17 34.32 23.25
N THR A 96 -32.54 35.38 22.52
CA THR A 96 -32.32 36.76 23.00
C THR A 96 -33.60 37.57 22.84
N LYS A 97 -33.94 38.34 23.90
CA LYS A 97 -35.18 39.12 24.16
C LYS A 97 -36.26 38.23 24.81
N GLU A 98 -36.69 38.39 26.06
CA GLU A 98 -36.91 39.58 26.89
C GLU A 98 -36.70 39.28 28.38
N LYS A 99 -35.95 40.14 29.08
CA LYS A 99 -36.04 40.34 30.53
C LYS A 99 -36.64 41.72 30.79
N ARG A 100 -37.97 41.85 30.78
CA ARG A 100 -38.78 43.05 31.12
C ARG A 100 -40.22 42.55 31.33
N TYR A 101 -40.95 42.67 32.44
CA TYR A 101 -40.84 43.27 33.77
C TYR A 101 -41.70 42.43 34.74
N TYR A 102 -41.37 42.44 36.03
CA TYR A 102 -42.34 42.15 37.10
C TYR A 102 -42.92 43.48 37.57
N TYR A 103 -44.25 43.48 37.78
CA TYR A 103 -45.18 44.57 38.15
C TYR A 103 -45.58 45.54 37.04
#